data_AF-A0A7R9MHC3-F1
#
_entry.id   AF-A0A7R9MHC3-F1
#
_cell.length_a   1.000
_cell.length_b   1.000
_cell.length_c   1.000
_cell.angle_alpha   90.00
_cell.angle_beta   90.00
_cell.angle_gamma   90.00
#
_symmetry.space_group_name_H-M   'P 1'
#
loop_
_entity.id
_entity.type
_entity.pdbx_description
1 polymer ?
#
loop_
_entity_poly.entity_id
_entity_poly.type
_entity_poly.pdbx_seq_one_letter_code
_entity_poly.pdbx_strand_id
1 'polypeptide(L)'
;MVSIGIALIPYFKTEAVRFAYGNETYYDCREMWDEEAGKHYTLFIFIVTFALPISVLTFVYTSICWYILRHNTPGNPDRVRDLAQWKLKIKVVKMLITIVILFAVCWLPIHIFNIIVWFFPPNINNSRTLYMTYVFSYFFSHFLSMSHSFINPFVYGFMSENFKTKKVVRVESEKAIDENAVQTSAHGH
;
A
#
# COMPACT_ATOMS: atom_id res chain seq x y z
N MET A 1 -2.24 16.83 -4.91
CA MET A 1 -3.28 17.59 -5.63
C MET A 1 -4.54 16.76 -5.84
N VAL A 2 -4.47 15.57 -6.46
CA VAL A 2 -5.64 14.67 -6.62
C VAL A 2 -6.31 14.29 -5.29
N SER A 3 -5.53 13.94 -4.26
CA SER A 3 -6.06 13.59 -2.93
C SER A 3 -6.77 14.75 -2.22
N ILE A 4 -6.35 15.99 -2.47
CA ILE A 4 -6.97 17.19 -1.90
C ILE A 4 -8.31 17.44 -2.58
N GLY A 5 -8.38 17.31 -3.91
CA GLY A 5 -9.63 17.41 -4.68
C GLY A 5 -10.66 16.36 -4.25
N ILE A 6 -10.22 15.13 -4.00
CA ILE A 6 -11.08 14.05 -3.51
C ILE A 6 -11.61 14.34 -2.09
N ALA A 7 -10.77 14.88 -1.19
CA ALA A 7 -11.16 15.18 0.19
C ALA A 7 -12.04 16.43 0.33
N LEU A 8 -12.03 17.34 -0.65
CA LEU A 8 -12.87 18.54 -0.63
C LEU A 8 -14.36 18.24 -0.82
N ILE A 9 -14.69 17.26 -1.66
CA ILE A 9 -16.09 16.88 -1.93
C ILE A 9 -16.84 16.44 -0.66
N PRO A 10 -16.33 15.49 0.15
CA PRO A 10 -16.97 15.10 1.40
C PRO A 10 -16.92 16.21 2.45
N TYR A 11 -15.88 17.05 2.44
CA TYR A 11 -15.81 18.22 3.32
C TYR A 11 -17.00 19.18 3.11
N PHE A 12 -17.35 19.49 1.86
CA PHE A 12 -18.53 20.32 1.55
C PHE A 12 -19.88 19.64 1.82
N LYS A 13 -19.90 18.31 1.95
CA LYS A 13 -21.10 17.52 2.23
C LYS A 13 -21.24 17.11 3.69
N THR A 14 -20.26 17.44 4.53
CA THR A 14 -20.30 17.18 5.96
C THR A 14 -21.12 18.26 6.65
N GLU A 15 -22.19 17.86 7.33
CA GLU A 15 -22.98 18.75 8.18
C GLU A 15 -22.99 18.25 9.63
N ALA A 16 -23.02 19.19 10.58
CA ALA A 16 -23.18 18.88 12.00
C ALA A 16 -24.67 18.70 12.32
N VAL A 17 -25.10 17.45 12.50
CA VAL A 17 -26.48 17.10 12.79
C VAL A 17 -26.66 16.92 14.29
N ARG A 18 -27.69 17.56 14.85
CA ARG A 18 -28.05 17.48 16.27
C ARG A 18 -28.97 16.28 16.52
N PHE A 19 -28.63 15.46 17.51
CA PHE A 19 -29.45 14.35 17.99
C PHE A 19 -29.66 14.44 19.50
N ALA A 20 -30.86 14.10 19.96
CA ALA A 20 -31.21 14.10 21.38
C ALA A 20 -31.01 12.70 21.95
N TYR A 21 -30.27 12.59 23.05
CA TYR A 21 -30.13 11.35 23.80
C TYR A 21 -30.43 11.63 25.27
N GLY A 22 -31.60 11.19 25.75
CA GLY A 22 -32.14 11.59 27.04
C GLY A 22 -32.54 13.07 27.06
N ASN A 23 -32.10 13.82 28.07
CA ASN A 23 -32.35 15.26 28.21
C ASN A 23 -31.23 16.14 27.63
N GLU A 24 -30.20 15.54 27.03
CA GLU A 24 -29.06 16.25 26.47
C GLU A 24 -29.04 16.17 24.94
N THR A 25 -28.54 17.25 24.34
CA THR A 25 -28.37 17.37 22.88
C THR A 25 -26.91 17.18 22.51
N TYR A 26 -26.65 16.24 21.61
CA TYR A 26 -25.33 15.91 21.09
C TYR A 26 -25.24 16.28 19.60
N TYR A 27 -24.02 16.55 19.11
CA TYR A 27 -23.76 16.85 17.71
C TYR A 27 -22.95 15.71 17.10
N ASP A 28 -23.38 15.22 15.93
CA ASP A 28 -22.66 14.24 15.13
C ASP A 28 -22.34 14.85 13.76
N CYS A 29 -21.10 14.67 13.29
CA CYS A 29 -20.69 15.12 11.98
C CYS A 29 -20.91 13.98 10.99
N ARG A 30 -21.94 14.11 10.14
CA ARG A 30 -22.25 13.09 9.14
C ARG A 30 -22.30 13.70 7.75
N GLU A 31 -21.87 12.91 6.78
CA GLU A 31 -21.97 13.29 5.38
C GLU A 31 -23.43 13.17 4.93
N MET A 32 -24.00 14.29 4.50
CA MET A 32 -25.37 14.38 4.00
C MET A 32 -25.35 14.17 2.49
N TRP A 33 -25.56 12.93 2.08
CA TRP A 33 -25.64 12.53 0.68
C TRP A 33 -27.07 12.13 0.33
N ASP A 34 -27.51 12.54 -0.86
CA ASP A 34 -28.66 11.91 -1.50
C ASP A 34 -28.34 10.43 -1.82
N GLU A 35 -29.34 9.55 -1.78
CA GLU A 35 -29.12 8.10 -1.85
C GLU A 35 -28.41 7.67 -3.14
N GLU A 36 -28.79 8.26 -4.27
CA GLU A 36 -28.17 7.99 -5.57
C GLU A 36 -26.76 8.61 -5.64
N ALA A 37 -26.62 9.86 -5.20
CA ALA A 37 -25.36 10.57 -5.20
C ALA A 37 -24.28 9.87 -4.34
N GLY A 38 -24.65 9.37 -3.16
CA GLY A 38 -23.76 8.65 -2.25
C GLY A 38 -23.25 7.32 -2.82
N LYS A 39 -24.13 6.55 -3.49
CA LYS A 39 -23.76 5.32 -4.21
C LYS A 39 -22.76 5.59 -5.33
N HIS A 40 -23.06 6.56 -6.19
CA HIS A 40 -22.18 6.94 -7.30
C HIS A 40 -20.83 7.47 -6.81
N TYR A 41 -20.84 8.32 -5.79
CA TYR A 41 -19.62 8.83 -5.18
C TYR A 41 -18.76 7.71 -4.59
N THR A 42 -19.36 6.78 -3.84
CA THR A 42 -18.64 5.64 -3.26
C THR A 42 -17.99 4.76 -4.33
N LEU A 43 -18.71 4.47 -5.44
CA LEU A 43 -18.16 3.72 -6.57
C LEU A 43 -17.04 4.49 -7.28
N PHE A 44 -17.22 5.80 -7.50
CA PHE A 44 -16.21 6.65 -8.10
C PHE A 44 -14.92 6.65 -7.28
N ILE A 45 -15.04 6.81 -5.96
CA ILE A 45 -13.91 6.73 -5.03
C ILE A 45 -13.22 5.37 -5.14
N PHE A 46 -13.98 4.26 -5.07
CA PHE A 46 -13.42 2.92 -5.23
C PHE A 46 -12.65 2.76 -6.55
N ILE A 47 -13.18 3.26 -7.67
CA ILE A 47 -12.51 3.15 -8.97
C ILE A 47 -11.22 3.96 -8.98
N VAL A 48 -11.27 5.23 -8.57
CA VAL A 48 -10.15 6.16 -8.68
C VAL A 48 -9.04 5.86 -7.67
N THR A 49 -9.38 5.50 -6.44
CA THR A 49 -8.40 5.30 -5.36
C THR A 49 -7.92 3.86 -5.23
N PHE A 50 -8.65 2.89 -5.78
CA PHE A 50 -8.33 1.46 -5.64
C PHE A 50 -8.20 0.73 -6.98
N ALA A 51 -9.26 0.67 -7.79
CA ALA A 51 -9.27 -0.19 -8.98
C ALA A 51 -8.31 0.28 -10.08
N LEU A 52 -8.30 1.58 -10.38
CA LEU A 52 -7.45 2.17 -11.40
C LEU A 52 -5.96 2.02 -11.04
N PRO A 53 -5.50 2.39 -9.83
CA PRO A 53 -4.11 2.15 -9.42
C PRO A 53 -3.69 0.68 -9.55
N ILE A 54 -4.52 -0.27 -9.10
CA ILE A 54 -4.19 -1.71 -9.19
C ILE A 54 -4.13 -2.18 -10.64
N SER A 55 -5.06 -1.72 -11.49
CA SER A 55 -5.09 -2.12 -12.91
C SER A 55 -3.84 -1.66 -13.67
N VAL A 56 -3.44 -0.39 -13.50
CA VAL A 56 -2.25 0.18 -14.14
C VAL A 56 -0.99 -0.53 -13.66
N LEU A 57 -0.88 -0.78 -12.36
CA LEU A 57 0.28 -1.48 -11.79
C LEU A 57 0.38 -2.92 -12.29
N THR A 58 -0.74 -3.64 -12.32
CA THR A 58 -0.80 -5.00 -12.86
C THR A 58 -0.39 -5.02 -14.33
N PHE A 59 -0.90 -4.08 -15.13
CA PHE A 59 -0.56 -3.97 -16.55
C PHE A 59 0.92 -3.66 -16.78
N VAL A 60 1.50 -2.71 -16.05
CA VAL A 60 2.92 -2.37 -16.17
C VAL A 60 3.81 -3.55 -15.76
N TYR A 61 3.50 -4.24 -14.65
CA TYR A 61 4.31 -5.37 -14.20
C TYR A 61 4.18 -6.60 -15.10
N THR A 62 2.99 -6.90 -15.59
CA THR A 62 2.80 -7.98 -16.58
C THR A 62 3.56 -7.66 -17.87
N SER A 63 3.54 -6.40 -18.32
CA SER A 63 4.30 -5.95 -19.49
C SER A 63 5.81 -6.07 -19.29
N ILE A 64 6.33 -5.72 -18.11
CA ILE A 64 7.76 -5.89 -17.77
C ILE A 64 8.13 -7.38 -17.75
N CYS A 65 7.31 -8.22 -17.12
CA CYS A 65 7.53 -9.66 -17.06
C CYS A 65 7.53 -10.27 -18.47
N TRP A 66 6.57 -9.89 -19.30
CA TRP A 66 6.44 -10.37 -20.67
C TRP A 66 7.61 -9.91 -21.56
N TYR A 67 8.02 -8.65 -21.44
CA TYR A 67 9.21 -8.11 -22.11
C TYR A 67 10.46 -8.92 -21.76
N ILE A 68 10.66 -9.20 -20.47
CA ILE A 68 11.80 -9.99 -19.98
C ILE A 68 11.77 -11.43 -20.51
N LEU A 69 10.61 -12.08 -20.52
CA LEU A 69 10.47 -13.46 -20.98
C LEU A 69 10.66 -13.61 -22.49
N ARG A 70 10.30 -12.57 -23.26
CA ARG A 70 10.35 -12.59 -24.73
C ARG A 70 11.66 -12.07 -25.30
N HIS A 71 12.37 -11.22 -24.58
CA HIS A 71 13.60 -10.59 -25.05
C HIS A 71 14.84 -11.32 -24.49
N ASN A 72 15.14 -12.51 -25.01
CA ASN A 72 16.49 -13.09 -24.88
C ASN A 72 17.42 -12.33 -25.84
N THR A 73 18.25 -11.43 -25.32
CA THR A 73 19.19 -10.64 -26.12
C THR A 73 20.14 -11.56 -26.91
N PRO A 74 20.09 -11.57 -28.26
CA PRO A 74 21.07 -12.27 -29.08
C PRO A 74 22.26 -11.34 -29.30
N GLY A 75 23.40 -11.67 -28.70
CA GLY A 75 24.68 -10.97 -28.95
C GLY A 75 25.31 -10.48 -27.66
N ASN A 76 26.51 -10.98 -27.36
CA ASN A 76 27.30 -10.89 -26.12
C ASN A 76 27.55 -9.46 -25.59
N PRO A 77 27.03 -9.11 -24.38
CA PRO A 77 27.56 -8.02 -23.55
C PRO A 77 27.65 -8.48 -22.08
N ASP A 78 28.85 -8.57 -21.48
CA ASP A 78 29.12 -8.87 -20.06
C ASP A 78 27.95 -9.50 -19.26
N ARG A 79 27.57 -10.74 -19.62
CA ARG A 79 26.34 -11.42 -19.16
C ARG A 79 26.19 -11.40 -17.63
N VAL A 80 27.30 -11.36 -16.91
CA VAL A 80 27.34 -11.34 -15.45
C VAL A 80 26.85 -10.01 -14.89
N ARG A 81 27.26 -8.87 -15.46
CA ARG A 81 26.88 -7.53 -14.99
C ARG A 81 25.42 -7.21 -15.34
N ASP A 82 24.99 -7.57 -16.55
CA ASP A 82 23.61 -7.36 -16.99
C ASP A 82 22.63 -8.25 -16.22
N LEU A 83 23.01 -9.51 -15.94
CA LEU A 83 22.22 -10.40 -15.08
C LEU A 83 22.13 -9.88 -13.64
N ALA A 84 23.21 -9.30 -13.09
CA ALA A 84 23.20 -8.68 -11.77
C ALA A 84 22.27 -7.46 -11.70
N GLN A 85 22.34 -6.55 -12.68
CA GLN A 85 21.43 -5.41 -12.78
C GLN A 85 19.98 -5.84 -12.97
N TRP A 86 19.74 -6.88 -13.77
CA TRP A 86 18.40 -7.45 -13.98
C TRP A 86 17.81 -8.05 -12.71
N LYS A 87 18.59 -8.81 -11.93
CA LYS A 87 18.18 -9.34 -10.62
C LYS A 87 17.80 -8.22 -9.65
N LEU A 88 18.53 -7.11 -9.65
CA LEU A 88 18.19 -5.92 -8.85
C LEU A 88 16.87 -5.29 -9.29
N LYS A 89 16.65 -5.13 -10.60
CA LYS A 89 15.39 -4.61 -11.16
C LYS A 89 14.20 -5.50 -10.77
N ILE A 90 14.33 -6.82 -10.89
CA ILE A 90 13.29 -7.76 -10.45
C ILE A 90 13.05 -7.67 -8.95
N LYS A 91 14.10 -7.53 -8.13
CA LYS A 91 13.94 -7.37 -6.68
C LYS A 91 13.12 -6.12 -6.34
N VAL A 92 13.41 -4.99 -7.00
CA VAL A 92 12.62 -3.76 -6.86
C VAL A 92 11.18 -3.97 -7.32
N VAL A 93 10.96 -4.63 -8.47
CA VAL A 93 9.61 -4.95 -8.95
C VAL A 93 8.84 -5.82 -7.96
N LYS A 94 9.45 -6.90 -7.43
CA LYS A 94 8.83 -7.76 -6.42
C LYS A 94 8.50 -6.99 -5.15
N MET A 95 9.37 -6.08 -4.74
CA MET A 95 9.13 -5.17 -3.63
C MET A 95 7.92 -4.28 -3.86
N LEU A 96 7.82 -3.67 -5.04
CA LEU A 96 6.68 -2.83 -5.40
C LEU A 96 5.38 -3.64 -5.45
N ILE A 97 5.39 -4.87 -5.99
CA ILE A 97 4.24 -5.78 -5.96
C ILE A 97 3.79 -6.04 -4.52
N THR A 98 4.71 -6.28 -3.59
CA THR A 98 4.38 -6.44 -2.17
C THR A 98 3.71 -5.20 -1.59
N ILE A 99 4.19 -3.98 -1.91
CA ILE A 99 3.55 -2.73 -1.49
C ILE A 99 2.11 -2.66 -2.02
N VAL A 100 1.89 -3.02 -3.29
CA VAL A 100 0.56 -3.01 -3.91
C VAL A 100 -0.39 -4.00 -3.26
N ILE A 101 0.07 -5.22 -2.99
CA ILE A 101 -0.75 -6.24 -2.31
C ILE A 101 -1.14 -5.75 -0.91
N LEU A 102 -0.18 -5.18 -0.17
CA LEU A 102 -0.44 -4.67 1.17
C LEU A 102 -1.39 -3.46 1.15
N PHE A 103 -1.21 -2.54 0.20
CA PHE A 103 -2.15 -1.46 -0.04
C PHE A 103 -3.55 -2.02 -0.32
N ALA A 104 -3.66 -3.02 -1.19
CA ALA A 104 -4.94 -3.63 -1.53
C ALA A 104 -5.61 -4.27 -0.32
N VAL A 105 -4.89 -5.08 0.46
CA VAL A 105 -5.42 -5.75 1.66
C VAL A 105 -5.84 -4.77 2.75
N CYS A 106 -5.13 -3.65 2.92
CA CYS A 106 -5.46 -2.63 3.91
C CYS A 106 -6.67 -1.77 3.51
N TRP A 107 -6.81 -1.44 2.22
CA TRP A 107 -7.85 -0.53 1.74
C TRP A 107 -9.13 -1.24 1.26
N LEU A 108 -9.03 -2.49 0.82
CA LEU A 108 -10.19 -3.24 0.33
C LEU A 108 -11.32 -3.37 1.37
N PRO A 109 -11.05 -3.69 2.67
CA PRO A 109 -12.11 -3.86 3.66
C PRO A 109 -12.98 -2.62 3.83
N ILE A 110 -12.37 -1.42 3.87
CA ILE A 110 -13.13 -0.17 4.04
C ILE A 110 -13.95 0.17 2.80
N HIS A 111 -13.43 -0.08 1.60
CA HIS A 111 -14.19 0.12 0.36
C HIS A 111 -15.36 -0.86 0.24
N ILE A 112 -15.16 -2.13 0.56
CA ILE A 112 -16.23 -3.13 0.57
C ILE A 112 -17.29 -2.73 1.61
N PHE A 113 -16.88 -2.34 2.81
CA PHE A 113 -17.79 -1.89 3.85
C PHE A 113 -18.65 -0.72 3.36
N ASN A 114 -18.04 0.33 2.78
CA ASN A 114 -18.78 1.48 2.26
C ASN A 114 -19.77 1.10 1.14
N ILE A 115 -19.36 0.22 0.22
CA ILE A 115 -20.26 -0.27 -0.84
C ILE A 115 -21.44 -1.03 -0.22
N ILE A 116 -21.20 -1.93 0.74
CA ILE A 116 -22.27 -2.68 1.40
C ILE A 116 -23.24 -1.72 2.10
N VAL A 117 -22.75 -0.72 2.83
CA VAL A 117 -23.61 0.23 3.55
C VAL A 117 -24.49 1.04 2.60
N TRP A 118 -23.96 1.48 1.46
CA TRP A 118 -24.70 2.27 0.48
C TRP A 118 -25.68 1.45 -0.37
N PHE A 119 -25.33 0.22 -0.76
CA PHE A 119 -26.16 -0.63 -1.63
C PHE A 119 -27.10 -1.57 -0.87
N PHE A 120 -26.73 -1.96 0.35
CA PHE A 120 -27.46 -2.88 1.21
C PHE A 120 -27.51 -2.33 2.64
N PRO A 121 -28.22 -1.21 2.87
CA PRO A 121 -28.23 -0.54 4.16
C PRO A 121 -28.68 -1.51 5.26
N PRO A 122 -27.81 -1.79 6.26
CA PRO A 122 -28.12 -2.77 7.29
C PRO A 122 -29.23 -2.25 8.20
N ASN A 123 -30.21 -3.10 8.51
CA ASN A 123 -31.27 -2.76 9.46
C ASN A 123 -30.76 -2.89 10.92
N ILE A 124 -29.87 -1.97 11.30
CA ILE A 124 -29.16 -1.96 12.58
C ILE A 124 -30.09 -1.80 13.80
N ASN A 125 -31.31 -1.32 13.60
CA ASN A 125 -32.30 -1.16 14.67
C ASN A 125 -33.01 -2.48 15.02
N ASN A 126 -32.89 -3.51 14.18
CA ASN A 126 -33.63 -4.77 14.35
C ASN A 126 -32.98 -5.72 15.36
N SER A 127 -31.66 -5.63 15.59
CA SER A 127 -30.96 -6.51 16.53
C SER A 127 -29.67 -5.89 17.06
N ARG A 128 -29.45 -6.03 18.37
CA ARG A 128 -28.19 -5.62 19.03
C ARG A 128 -26.97 -6.32 18.41
N THR A 129 -27.12 -7.56 17.97
CA THR A 129 -26.03 -8.30 17.31
C THR A 129 -25.64 -7.65 15.99
N LEU A 130 -26.62 -7.24 15.16
CA LEU A 130 -26.36 -6.56 13.89
C LEU A 130 -25.68 -5.20 14.09
N TYR A 131 -26.12 -4.43 15.09
CA TYR A 131 -25.47 -3.18 15.45
C TYR A 131 -24.00 -3.39 15.87
N MET A 132 -23.74 -4.36 16.74
CA MET A 132 -22.36 -4.65 17.20
C MET A 132 -21.47 -5.13 16.05
N THR A 133 -21.99 -5.98 15.15
CA THR A 133 -21.26 -6.40 13.95
C THR A 133 -20.95 -5.21 13.05
N TYR A 134 -21.91 -4.32 12.80
CA TYR A 134 -21.70 -3.10 12.01
C TYR A 134 -20.58 -2.23 12.58
N VAL A 135 -20.66 -1.92 13.88
CA VAL A 135 -19.67 -1.09 14.58
C VAL A 135 -18.29 -1.73 14.55
N PHE A 136 -18.20 -3.03 14.85
CA PHE A 136 -16.93 -3.75 14.83
C PHE A 136 -16.31 -3.77 13.43
N SER A 137 -17.10 -4.11 12.40
CA SER A 137 -16.65 -4.13 11.01
C SER A 137 -16.16 -2.76 10.54
N TYR A 138 -16.85 -1.68 10.93
CA TYR A 138 -16.43 -0.32 10.64
C TYR A 138 -15.05 -0.01 11.25
N PHE A 139 -14.91 -0.17 12.57
CA PHE A 139 -13.65 0.13 13.27
C PHE A 139 -12.49 -0.74 12.79
N PHE A 140 -12.74 -2.03 12.57
CA PHE A 140 -11.73 -2.95 12.05
C PHE A 140 -11.25 -2.53 10.65
N SER A 141 -12.19 -2.25 9.73
CA SER A 141 -11.86 -1.83 8.37
C SER A 141 -11.12 -0.49 8.36
N HIS A 142 -11.52 0.45 9.21
CA HIS A 142 -10.86 1.74 9.34
C HIS A 142 -9.45 1.58 9.90
N PHE A 143 -9.26 0.75 10.92
CA PHE A 143 -7.94 0.45 11.50
C PHE A 143 -6.98 -0.15 10.46
N LEU A 144 -7.46 -1.10 9.65
CA LEU A 144 -6.71 -1.68 8.54
C LEU A 144 -6.28 -0.64 7.51
N SER A 145 -7.20 0.24 7.11
CA SER A 145 -6.91 1.31 6.16
C SER A 145 -5.85 2.27 6.70
N MET A 146 -5.94 2.65 7.97
CA MET A 146 -4.96 3.56 8.60
C MET A 146 -3.59 2.91 8.76
N SER A 147 -3.54 1.58 8.93
CA SER A 147 -2.30 0.82 9.07
C SER A 147 -1.39 0.90 7.85
N HIS A 148 -1.94 1.17 6.65
CA HIS A 148 -1.18 1.39 5.40
C HIS A 148 -0.04 2.41 5.57
N SER A 149 -0.22 3.43 6.42
CA SER A 149 0.77 4.47 6.68
C SER A 149 2.10 3.92 7.23
N PHE A 150 2.03 2.88 8.07
CA PHE A 150 3.20 2.24 8.72
C PHE A 150 3.84 1.15 7.87
N ILE A 151 3.16 0.71 6.81
CA ILE A 151 3.63 -0.34 5.93
C ILE A 151 4.80 0.14 5.07
N ASN A 152 4.83 1.43 4.71
CA ASN A 152 5.89 1.98 3.86
C ASN A 152 7.29 1.74 4.48
N PRO A 153 7.62 2.22 5.70
CA PRO A 153 8.91 1.91 6.33
C PRO A 153 9.18 0.42 6.55
N PHE A 154 8.15 -0.40 6.77
CA PHE A 154 8.32 -1.84 6.96
C PHE A 154 8.74 -2.53 5.66
N VAL A 155 8.06 -2.25 4.55
CA VAL A 155 8.41 -2.84 3.25
C VAL A 155 9.76 -2.33 2.78
N TYR A 156 10.04 -1.02 2.92
CA TYR A 156 11.35 -0.47 2.60
C TYR A 156 12.44 -1.00 3.53
N GLY A 157 12.19 -1.13 4.84
CA GLY A 157 13.19 -1.61 5.81
C GLY A 157 13.52 -3.10 5.66
N PHE A 158 12.51 -3.96 5.55
CA PHE A 158 12.69 -5.41 5.49
C PHE A 158 13.03 -5.92 4.08
N MET A 159 12.44 -5.37 3.02
CA MET A 159 12.75 -5.81 1.65
C MET A 159 14.06 -5.19 1.12
N SER A 160 14.45 -4.03 1.67
CA SER A 160 15.77 -3.44 1.43
C SER A 160 16.88 -4.12 2.23
N GLU A 161 16.68 -5.30 2.83
CA GLU A 161 17.74 -6.09 3.49
C GLU A 161 18.96 -6.46 2.62
N ASN A 162 19.06 -5.93 1.40
CA ASN A 162 20.37 -5.56 0.84
C ASN A 162 21.22 -4.66 1.78
N PHE A 163 20.65 -4.01 2.81
CA PHE A 163 21.41 -3.29 3.84
C PHE A 163 22.18 -4.22 4.79
N LYS A 164 21.71 -5.46 5.02
CA LYS A 164 22.50 -6.48 5.74
C LYS A 164 23.64 -6.97 4.87
N THR A 165 23.38 -7.22 3.58
CA THR A 165 24.44 -7.59 2.63
C THR A 165 25.46 -6.47 2.43
N LYS A 166 25.05 -5.19 2.40
CA LYS A 166 25.99 -4.05 2.34
C LYS A 166 26.87 -3.92 3.58
N LYS A 167 26.34 -4.18 4.78
CA LYS A 167 27.14 -4.21 6.01
C LYS A 167 28.14 -5.36 6.00
N VAL A 168 27.72 -6.56 5.60
CA VAL A 168 28.60 -7.74 5.53
C VAL A 168 29.69 -7.57 4.47
N VAL A 169 29.34 -7.09 3.26
CA VAL A 169 30.31 -6.87 2.17
C VAL A 169 31.35 -5.79 2.52
N ARG A 170 30.94 -4.73 3.24
CA ARG A 170 31.87 -3.68 3.68
C ARG A 170 32.85 -4.18 4.75
N VAL A 171 32.37 -4.99 5.70
CA VAL A 171 33.22 -5.60 6.74
C VAL A 171 34.22 -6.57 6.12
N GLU A 172 33.81 -7.36 5.11
CA GLU A 172 34.71 -8.28 4.41
C GLU A 172 35.79 -7.52 3.61
N SER A 173 35.43 -6.40 2.97
CA SER A 173 36.41 -5.58 2.24
C SER A 173 37.41 -4.87 3.15
N GLU A 174 37.01 -4.41 4.34
CA GLU A 174 37.93 -3.80 5.31
C GLU A 174 38.92 -4.84 5.88
N LYS A 175 38.46 -6.08 6.14
CA LYS A 175 39.34 -7.19 6.56
C LYS A 175 40.35 -7.60 5.48
N ALA A 176 39.93 -7.68 4.23
CA ALA A 176 40.81 -8.05 3.11
C ALA A 176 41.89 -6.99 2.82
N ILE A 177 41.62 -5.72 3.13
CA ILE A 177 42.60 -4.63 2.99
C ILE A 177 43.65 -4.72 4.11
N ASP A 178 43.22 -5.00 5.35
CA ASP A 178 44.13 -5.17 6.49
C ASP A 178 45.05 -6.40 6.31
N GLU A 179 44.55 -7.54 5.84
CA GLU A 179 45.38 -8.73 5.59
C GLU A 179 46.45 -8.49 4.51
N ASN A 180 46.12 -7.77 3.44
CA ASN A 180 47.08 -7.43 2.38
C ASN A 180 48.13 -6.42 2.87
N ALA A 181 47.74 -5.45 3.72
CA ALA A 181 48.68 -4.49 4.30
C ALA A 181 49.74 -5.17 5.20
N VAL A 182 49.33 -6.19 5.97
CA VAL A 182 50.24 -6.96 6.83
C VAL A 182 51.22 -7.81 6.01
N GLN A 183 50.76 -8.47 4.94
CA GLN A 183 51.64 -9.27 4.07
C GLN A 183 52.66 -8.42 3.31
N THR A 184 52.26 -7.22 2.86
CA THR A 184 53.16 -6.31 2.12
C THR A 184 54.26 -5.76 3.04
N SER A 185 53.98 -5.55 4.32
CA SER A 185 54.97 -5.12 5.32
C SER A 185 55.94 -6.25 5.75
N ALA A 186 55.55 -7.52 5.61
CA ALA A 186 56.36 -8.67 5.98
C ALA A 186 57.35 -9.13 4.89
N HIS A 187 57.14 -8.70 3.63
CA HIS A 187 58.01 -9.02 2.49
C HIS A 187 58.97 -7.88 2.10
N GLY A 188 58.88 -6.72 2.76
CA GLY A 188 59.71 -5.55 2.52
C GLY A 188 60.97 -5.43 3.41
N HIS A 189 61.33 -6.49 4.12
CA HIS A 189 62.51 -6.55 4.99
C HIS A 189 63.52 -7.60 4.52
#